data_AF-A0A661KEV6-F1
#
_entry.id   AF-A0A661KEV6-F1
#
_cell.length_a   1.000
_cell.length_b   1.000
_cell.length_c   1.000
_cell.angle_alpha   90.00
_cell.angle_beta   90.00
_cell.angle_gamma   90.00
#
_symmetry.space_group_name_H-M   'P 1'
#
loop_
_entity.id
_entity.type
_entity.pdbx_description
1 polymer ?
#
loop_
_entity_poly.entity_id
_entity_poly.type
_entity_poly.pdbx_seq_one_letter_code
_entity_poly.pdbx_strand_id
1 'polypeptide(L)' 'MYFEQAGAQNTDETLRVALEVAKGRGIRYMVVASTRGDTGLRAAKLLQGTGIKLVVVTHNTGFSQEGSQE' A
#
# COMPACT_ATOMS: atom_id res chain seq x y z
N MET A 1 -12.64 -10.30 6.42
CA MET A 1 -13.28 -9.25 5.61
C MET A 1 -13.31 -9.73 4.18
N TYR A 2 -14.42 -9.53 3.48
CA TYR A 2 -14.56 -9.77 2.05
C TYR A 2 -15.17 -8.53 1.39
N PHE A 3 -14.70 -8.19 0.19
CA PHE A 3 -15.29 -7.13 -0.62
C PHE A 3 -16.17 -7.77 -1.69
N GLU A 4 -17.33 -7.17 -1.95
CA GLU A 4 -18.29 -7.67 -2.96
C GLU A 4 -17.73 -7.56 -4.39
N GLN A 5 -16.86 -6.58 -4.64
CA GLN A 5 -16.27 -6.33 -5.96
C GLN A 5 -14.80 -5.95 -5.82
N ALA A 6 -13.98 -6.33 -6.80
CA ALA A 6 -12.60 -5.89 -6.89
C ALA A 6 -12.50 -4.43 -7.35
N GLY A 7 -11.40 -3.75 -7.01
CA GLY A 7 -11.08 -2.42 -7.55
C GLY A 7 -10.54 -1.42 -6.54
N ALA A 8 -10.18 -0.24 -7.06
CA ALA A 8 -9.52 0.84 -6.32
C ALA A 8 -10.38 1.43 -5.20
N GLN A 9 -11.72 1.31 -5.29
CA GLN A 9 -12.67 1.73 -4.26
C GLN A 9 -12.41 1.07 -2.89
N ASN A 10 -11.73 -0.07 -2.87
CA ASN A 10 -11.44 -0.81 -1.63
C ASN A 10 -10.12 -0.39 -0.98
N THR A 11 -9.32 0.49 -1.60
CA THR A 11 -7.93 0.75 -1.20
C THR A 11 -7.84 1.27 0.24
N ASP A 12 -8.61 2.30 0.57
CA ASP A 12 -8.53 2.95 1.88
C ASP A 12 -8.92 2.00 3.01
N GLU A 13 -9.99 1.22 2.81
CA GLU A 13 -10.46 0.25 3.79
C GLU A 13 -9.50 -0.94 3.93
N THR A 14 -8.88 -1.39 2.83
CA THR A 14 -7.84 -2.43 2.85
C THR A 14 -6.64 -1.98 3.69
N LEU A 15 -6.16 -0.75 3.48
CA LEU A 15 -5.05 -0.18 4.25
C LEU A 15 -5.42 -0.03 5.73
N ARG A 16 -6.64 0.40 6.04
CA ARG A 16 -7.15 0.52 7.41
C ARG A 16 -7.14 -0.83 8.14
N VAL A 17 -7.68 -1.88 7.51
CA VAL A 17 -7.71 -3.23 8.09
C VAL A 17 -6.30 -3.79 8.26
N ALA A 18 -5.41 -3.59 7.28
CA ALA A 18 -4.03 -4.00 7.39
C ALA A 18 -3.31 -3.32 8.57
N LEU A 19 -3.55 -2.03 8.80
CA LEU A 19 -2.99 -1.29 9.94
C LEU A 19 -3.48 -1.84 11.28
N GLU A 20 -4.79 -2.08 11.43
CA GLU A 20 -5.35 -2.64 12.66
C GLU A 20 -4.74 -4.00 13.00
N VAL A 21 -4.61 -4.88 12.00
CA VAL A 21 -3.96 -6.19 12.17
C VAL A 21 -2.48 -6.03 12.52
N ALA A 22 -1.77 -5.11 11.85
CA ALA A 22 -0.36 -4.86 12.11
C ALA A 22 -0.11 -4.40 13.55
N LYS A 23 -0.92 -3.45 14.05
CA LYS A 23 -0.86 -2.99 15.44
C LYS A 23 -1.18 -4.11 16.41
N GLY A 24 -2.28 -4.85 16.18
CA GLY A 24 -2.71 -5.92 17.08
C GLY A 24 -1.73 -7.10 17.16
N ARG A 25 -0.89 -7.29 16.14
CA ARG A 25 0.12 -8.36 16.09
C ARG A 25 1.55 -7.87 16.33
N GLY A 26 1.77 -6.59 16.60
CA GLY A 26 3.11 -6.02 16.78
C GLY A 26 3.99 -6.06 15.53
N ILE A 27 3.39 -6.05 14.34
CA ILE A 27 4.10 -6.04 13.06
C ILE A 27 4.70 -4.66 12.82
N ARG A 28 5.98 -4.61 12.44
CA ARG A 28 6.74 -3.36 12.27
C ARG A 28 6.91 -2.88 10.83
N TYR A 29 6.52 -3.70 9.86
CA TYR A 29 6.71 -3.40 8.44
C TYR A 29 5.41 -3.63 7.67
N MET A 30 5.08 -2.71 6.78
CA MET A 30 3.98 -2.84 5.82
C MET A 30 4.55 -2.72 4.42
N VAL A 31 4.35 -3.75 3.60
CA VAL A 31 4.78 -3.75 2.19
C VAL A 31 3.56 -3.50 1.31
N VAL A 32 3.64 -2.49 0.45
CA VAL A 32 2.52 -2.05 -0.39
C VAL A 32 2.95 -2.01 -1.85
N ALA A 33 2.22 -2.72 -2.72
CA ALA A 33 2.36 -2.56 -4.16
C ALA A 33 1.71 -1.23 -4.59
N SER A 34 2.44 -0.41 -5.33
CA SER A 34 1.92 0.83 -5.90
C SER A 34 2.67 1.20 -7.16
N THR A 35 2.01 1.09 -8.30
CA THR A 35 2.59 1.44 -9.61
C THR A 35 2.84 2.95 -9.69
N ARG A 36 1.76 3.76 -9.70
CA ARG A 36 1.83 5.23 -9.84
C ARG A 36 1.98 5.99 -8.52
N GLY A 37 2.19 5.28 -7.42
CA GLY A 37 2.38 5.86 -6.09
C GLY A 37 1.11 6.25 -5.31
N ASP A 38 -0.11 6.23 -5.88
CA ASP A 38 -1.35 6.64 -5.16
C ASP A 38 -1.57 5.81 -3.88
N THR A 39 -1.54 4.48 -3.99
CA THR A 39 -1.65 3.58 -2.84
C THR A 39 -0.51 3.78 -1.83
N GLY A 40 0.72 3.97 -2.32
CA GLY A 40 1.89 4.23 -1.48
C GLY A 40 1.74 5.53 -0.69
N LEU A 41 1.23 6.59 -1.31
CA LEU A 41 0.98 7.89 -0.67
C LEU A 41 -0.12 7.78 0.41
N ARG A 42 -1.22 7.08 0.11
CA ARG A 42 -2.30 6.83 1.08
C ARG A 42 -1.78 6.04 2.28
N ALA A 43 -1.01 4.98 2.03
CA ALA A 43 -0.37 4.18 3.08
C ALA A 43 0.59 5.03 3.93
N ALA A 44 1.42 5.86 3.30
CA ALA A 44 2.35 6.73 4.00
C ALA A 44 1.64 7.70 4.94
N LYS A 45 0.53 8.32 4.49
CA LYS A 45 -0.31 9.20 5.32
C LYS A 45 -0.96 8.43 6.48
N LEU A 46 -1.52 7.26 6.22
CA LEU A 46 -2.19 6.44 7.23
C LEU A 46 -1.23 5.95 8.33
N LEU A 47 0.03 5.66 7.96
CA LEU A 47 1.03 5.11 8.89
C LEU A 47 1.77 6.17 9.71
N GLN A 48 1.51 7.47 9.49
CA GLN A 48 2.17 8.53 10.26
C GLN A 48 1.94 8.36 11.76
N GLY A 49 3.02 8.46 12.54
CA GLY A 49 2.97 8.32 14.00
C GLY A 49 2.71 6.91 14.52
N THR A 50 2.53 5.90 13.65
CA THR A 50 2.26 4.51 14.09
C THR A 50 3.52 3.72 14.45
N GLY A 51 4.70 4.20 14.01
CA GLY A 51 5.98 3.48 14.16
C GLY A 51 6.17 2.30 13.18
N ILE A 52 5.17 1.98 12.37
CA ILE A 52 5.25 0.96 11.32
C ILE A 52 5.98 1.54 10.11
N LYS A 53 6.98 0.81 9.61
CA LYS A 53 7.79 1.19 8.45
C LYS A 53 7.10 0.75 7.16
N LEU A 54 6.90 1.70 6.25
CA LEU A 54 6.34 1.44 4.93
C LEU A 54 7.44 1.07 3.93
N VAL A 55 7.22 0.02 3.14
CA VAL A 55 8.00 -0.32 1.96
C VAL A 55 7.05 -0.30 0.76
N VAL A 56 7.28 0.61 -0.18
CA VAL A 56 6.50 0.69 -1.42
C VAL A 56 7.25 -0.02 -2.53
N VAL A 57 6.56 -0.94 -3.21
CA VAL A 57 7.08 -1.70 -4.34
C VAL A 57 6.36 -1.26 -5.60
N THR A 58 7.09 -0.65 -6.54
CA THR A 58 6.57 -0.23 -7.85
C THR A 58 6.97 -1.23 -8.94
N HIS A 59 6.47 -1.02 -10.16
CA HIS A 59 6.92 -1.74 -11.34
C HIS A 59 8.41 -1.45 -11.64
N ASN A 60 9.06 -2.38 -12.32
CA ASN A 60 10.40 -2.12 -12.85
C ASN A 60 10.34 -1.05 -13.96
N THR A 61 11.39 -0.25 -14.06
CA THR A 61 11.59 0.62 -15.24
C THR A 61 11.54 -0.23 -16.50
N GLY A 62 10.81 0.23 -17.52
CA GLY A 62 10.60 -0.52 -18.76
C GLY A 62 9.31 -1.32 -18.83
N PHE A 63 8.47 -1.34 -17.77
CA PHE A 63 7.30 -2.23 -17.72
C PHE A 63 6.24 -1.93 -18.79
N SER A 64 5.83 -0.67 -18.93
CA SER A 64 4.85 -0.27 -19.97
C SER A 64 5.52 0.23 -21.25
N GLN A 65 6.66 0.90 -21.13
CA GLN A 65 7.48 1.37 -22.25
C GLN A 65 8.96 1.31 -21.87
N GLU A 66 9.81 0.92 -22.83
CA GLU A 66 11.25 0.86 -22.64
C GLU A 66 11.82 2.20 -22.12
N GLY A 67 12.59 2.14 -21.05
CA GLY A 67 13.21 3.32 -20.43
C GLY A 67 12.28 4.23 -19.62
N SER A 68 10.97 3.96 -19.55
CA SER A 68 10.04 4.76 -18.73
C SER A 68 9.78 4.12 -17.36
N GLN A 69 9.45 4.96 -16.38
CA GLN A 69 8.92 4.52 -15.08
C GLN A 69 7.54 5.15 -14.86
N GLU A 70 6.65 4.36 -14.25
CA GLU A 70 5.25 4.73 -13.95
C GLU A 70 5.05 5.24 -12.52
#